data_AF-A0A967Z7R9-F1
#
_entry.id   AF-A0A967Z7R9-F1
#
_cell.length_a   1.000
_cell.length_b   1.000
_cell.length_c   1.000
_cell.angle_alpha   90.00
_cell.angle_beta   90.00
_cell.angle_gamma   90.00
#
_symmetry.space_group_name_H-M   'P 1'
#
loop_
_entity.id
_entity.type
_entity.pdbx_description
1 polymer ?
#
loop_
_entity_poly.entity_id
_entity_poly.type
_entity_poly.pdbx_seq_one_letter_code
_entity_poly.pdbx_strand_id
1 'polypeptide(L)' 'HRPGWVMPADGPLGQLLTQSRVDTPEPLHEEAHGRVFVTAVTQLEISATDLRRALARGEDPRFLVPDAVREIIMRSGCYR' A
#
# COMPACT_ATOMS: atom_id res chain seq x y z
N HIS A 1 1.85 2.71 7.50
CA HIS A 1 1.22 1.63 8.32
C HIS A 1 0.02 1.04 7.59
N ARG A 2 -0.32 -0.24 7.82
CA ARG A 2 -1.62 -0.88 7.43
C ARG A 2 -2.43 -1.16 8.70
N PRO A 3 -3.76 -1.31 8.66
CA PRO A 3 -4.53 -1.66 9.86
C PRO A 3 -4.08 -3.03 10.37
N GLY A 4 -3.90 -3.15 11.69
CA GLY A 4 -3.36 -4.37 12.31
C GLY A 4 -1.87 -4.66 12.02
N TRP A 5 -1.11 -3.71 11.46
CA TRP A 5 0.34 -3.87 11.35
C TRP A 5 1.03 -3.71 12.70
N VAL A 6 1.93 -4.64 13.00
CA VAL A 6 2.87 -4.55 14.11
C VAL A 6 4.27 -4.73 13.54
N MET A 7 5.23 -3.95 14.04
CA MET A 7 6.61 -4.09 13.62
C MET A 7 7.12 -5.48 14.04
N PRO A 8 7.60 -6.32 13.09
CA PRO A 8 8.13 -7.63 13.43
C PRO A 8 9.41 -7.45 14.25
N ALA A 9 9.48 -8.09 15.42
CA ALA A 9 10.71 -8.16 16.21
C ALA A 9 11.69 -9.20 15.64
N ASP A 10 11.16 -10.28 15.05
CA ASP A 10 11.92 -11.45 14.64
C ASP A 10 11.79 -11.78 13.15
N GLY A 11 12.59 -12.73 12.70
CA GLY A 11 12.63 -13.21 11.32
C GLY A 11 13.33 -12.26 10.34
N PRO A 12 13.35 -12.60 9.04
CA PRO A 12 14.13 -11.85 8.05
C PRO A 12 13.77 -10.37 7.96
N LEU A 13 12.48 -10.04 8.11
CA LEU A 13 12.03 -8.64 8.09
C LEU A 13 12.43 -7.88 9.37
N GLY A 14 12.32 -8.49 10.54
CA GLY A 14 12.77 -7.88 11.81
C GLY A 14 14.28 -7.61 11.81
N GLN A 15 15.07 -8.57 11.31
CA GLN A 15 16.52 -8.41 11.15
C GLN A 15 16.87 -7.28 10.17
N LEU A 16 16.21 -7.23 9.00
CA LEU A 16 16.40 -6.16 8.03
C LEU A 16 16.07 -4.78 8.63
N LEU A 17 14.94 -4.66 9.32
CA LEU A 17 14.56 -3.42 9.96
C LEU A 17 15.54 -3.03 11.08
N THR A 18 16.04 -3.99 11.85
CA THR A 18 17.05 -3.71 12.88
C THR A 18 18.34 -3.16 12.28
N GLN A 19 18.75 -3.67 11.11
CA GLN A 19 20.01 -3.27 10.46
C GLN A 19 19.89 -1.97 9.65
N SER A 20 18.74 -1.73 9.03
CA SER A 20 18.57 -0.70 8.01
C SER A 20 17.59 0.41 8.38
N ARG A 21 16.84 0.29 9.49
CA ARG A 21 15.84 1.31 9.83
C ARG A 21 16.47 2.63 10.23
N VAL A 22 15.88 3.71 9.74
CA VAL A 22 16.17 5.08 10.16
C VAL A 22 14.91 5.69 10.78
N ASP A 23 15.12 6.59 11.75
CA ASP A 23 14.01 7.22 12.47
C ASP A 23 13.48 8.49 11.77
N THR A 24 14.22 8.98 10.78
CA THR A 24 13.88 10.17 9.99
C THR A 24 14.16 9.91 8.49
N PRO A 25 13.55 10.65 7.55
CA PRO A 25 13.71 10.39 6.12
C PRO A 25 14.99 10.95 5.50
N GLU A 26 15.70 11.86 6.16
CA GLU A 26 16.91 12.53 5.63
C GLU A 26 17.98 11.54 5.15
N PRO A 27 18.30 10.45 5.87
CA PRO A 27 19.28 9.46 5.41
C PRO A 27 18.89 8.77 4.09
N LEU A 28 17.60 8.75 3.72
CA LEU A 28 17.17 8.21 2.42
C LEU A 28 17.62 9.07 1.23
N HIS A 29 17.91 10.35 1.47
CA HIS A 29 18.39 11.28 0.46
C HIS A 29 19.92 11.34 0.40
N GLU A 30 20.61 10.91 1.46
CA GLU A 30 22.06 10.91 1.58
C GLU A 30 22.70 9.61 1.07
N GLU A 31 22.02 8.48 1.25
CA GLU A 31 22.49 7.16 0.80
C GLU A 31 21.60 6.62 -0.33
N ALA A 32 22.21 6.12 -1.40
CA ALA A 32 21.48 5.64 -2.58
C ALA A 32 20.61 4.39 -2.30
N HIS A 33 20.93 3.61 -1.28
CA HIS A 33 20.22 2.38 -0.93
C HIS A 33 20.52 1.93 0.50
N GLY A 34 19.79 0.93 1.01
CA GLY A 34 20.12 0.22 2.26
C GLY A 34 19.49 0.79 3.52
N ARG A 35 18.71 1.87 3.42
CA ARG A 35 17.94 2.45 4.51
C ARG A 35 16.45 2.17 4.36
N VAL A 36 15.76 2.01 5.49
CA VAL A 36 14.31 1.79 5.56
C VAL A 36 13.68 2.80 6.51
N PHE A 37 12.80 3.65 6.02
CA PHE A 37 12.03 4.57 6.86
C PHE A 37 10.59 4.07 6.99
N VAL A 38 10.10 3.92 8.22
CA VAL A 38 8.73 3.48 8.49
C VAL A 38 7.86 4.69 8.76
N THR A 39 6.97 4.99 7.81
CA THR A 39 6.06 6.14 7.92
C THR A 39 4.62 5.73 8.27
N ALA A 40 4.02 6.49 9.20
CA ALA A 40 2.60 6.42 9.48
C ALA A 40 1.84 7.20 8.39
N VAL A 41 0.85 6.57 7.79
CA VAL A 41 -0.02 7.18 6.79
C VAL A 41 -1.47 7.00 7.23
N THR A 42 -2.37 7.84 6.72
CA THR A 42 -3.81 7.68 6.95
C THR A 42 -4.26 6.31 6.45
N GLN A 43 -4.99 5.60 7.30
CA GLN A 43 -5.51 4.28 6.97
C GLN A 43 -6.79 4.44 6.15
N LEU A 44 -6.81 3.81 4.97
CA LEU A 44 -8.03 3.62 4.19
C LEU A 44 -8.33 2.12 4.23
N GLU A 45 -9.51 1.76 4.70
CA GLU A 45 -10.01 0.38 4.70
C GLU A 45 -10.43 -0.06 3.29
N ILE A 46 -9.45 -0.10 2.37
CA ILE A 46 -9.63 -0.49 0.98
C ILE A 46 -8.61 -1.55 0.60
N SER A 47 -9.03 -2.56 -0.18
CA SER A 47 -8.14 -3.60 -0.69
C SER A 47 -8.41 -3.86 -2.17
N ALA A 48 -7.37 -4.19 -2.94
CA ALA A 48 -7.52 -4.53 -4.35
C ALA A 48 -8.37 -5.81 -4.55
N THR A 49 -8.34 -6.73 -3.58
CA THR A 49 -9.14 -7.95 -3.60
C THR A 49 -10.63 -7.65 -3.48
N ASP A 50 -11.01 -6.81 -2.52
CA ASP A 50 -12.42 -6.48 -2.29
C ASP A 50 -12.95 -5.57 -3.40
N LEU A 51 -12.12 -4.66 -3.92
CA LEU A 51 -12.43 -3.86 -5.10
C LEU A 51 -12.76 -4.74 -6.31
N ARG A 52 -11.92 -5.72 -6.65
CA ARG A 52 -12.18 -6.64 -7.77
C ARG A 52 -13.44 -7.47 -7.56
N ARG A 53 -13.72 -7.91 -6.32
CA ARG A 53 -14.96 -8.62 -5.99
C ARG A 53 -16.20 -7.75 -6.16
N ALA A 54 -16.14 -6.49 -5.74
CA ALA A 54 -17.22 -5.51 -5.93
C ALA A 54 -17.48 -5.26 -7.43
N LEU A 55 -16.42 -5.07 -8.21
CA LEU A 55 -16.50 -4.91 -9.66
C LEU A 55 -17.13 -6.12 -10.36
N ALA A 56 -16.75 -7.33 -9.97
CA ALA A 56 -17.33 -8.57 -10.51
C ALA A 56 -18.83 -8.73 -10.17
N ARG A 57 -19.29 -8.09 -9.07
CA ARG A 57 -20.72 -7.99 -8.72
C ARG A 57 -21.45 -6.85 -9.44
N GLY A 58 -20.75 -6.07 -10.27
CA GLY A 58 -21.31 -4.93 -11.01
C GLY A 58 -21.39 -3.63 -10.20
N GLU A 59 -20.72 -3.55 -9.04
CA GLU A 59 -20.66 -2.32 -8.24
C GLU A 59 -19.72 -1.28 -8.88
N ASP A 60 -20.06 0.00 -8.73
CA ASP A 60 -19.26 1.13 -9.24
C ASP A 60 -18.15 1.49 -8.22
N PRO A 61 -16.85 1.48 -8.60
CA PRO A 61 -15.72 1.72 -7.68
C PRO A 61 -15.53 3.22 -7.33
N ARG A 62 -16.54 4.06 -7.57
CA ARG A 62 -16.49 5.51 -7.31
C ARG A 62 -16.03 5.79 -5.88
N PHE A 63 -15.14 6.76 -5.74
CA PHE A 63 -14.49 7.15 -4.47
C PHE A 63 -13.46 6.14 -3.90
N LEU A 64 -13.35 4.93 -4.45
CA LEU A 64 -12.33 3.95 -4.06
C LEU A 64 -11.08 4.00 -4.95
N VAL A 65 -11.20 4.58 -6.14
CA VAL A 65 -10.12 4.78 -7.10
C VAL A 65 -10.22 6.17 -7.73
N PRO A 66 -9.12 6.72 -8.29
CA PRO A 66 -9.19 7.93 -9.10
C PRO A 66 -10.15 7.78 -10.28
N ASP A 67 -10.83 8.87 -10.67
CA ASP A 67 -11.84 8.84 -11.74
C ASP A 67 -11.30 8.31 -13.07
N ALA A 68 -10.07 8.69 -13.45
CA ALA A 68 -9.42 8.18 -14.65
C ALA A 68 -9.24 6.64 -14.63
N VAL A 69 -8.98 6.05 -13.46
CA VAL A 69 -8.86 4.59 -13.30
C VAL A 69 -10.23 3.93 -13.43
N ARG A 70 -11.27 4.52 -12.81
CA ARG A 70 -12.66 4.07 -12.95
C ARG A 70 -13.09 4.04 -14.41
N GLU A 71 -12.78 5.07 -15.20
CA GLU A 71 -13.08 5.10 -16.64
C GLU A 71 -12.39 3.96 -17.40
N ILE A 72 -11.12 3.67 -17.10
CA ILE A 72 -10.38 2.56 -17.73
C ILE A 72 -11.05 1.22 -17.40
N ILE A 73 -11.41 0.99 -16.14
CA ILE A 73 -12.10 -0.23 -15.71
C ILE A 73 -13.42 -0.40 -16.46
N MET A 74 -14.23 0.66 -16.53
CA MET A 74 -15.53 0.61 -17.19
C MET A 74 -15.43 0.43 -18.71
N ARG A 75 -14.45 1.08 -19.35
CA ARG A 75 -14.21 0.98 -20.81
C ARG A 75 -13.64 -0.37 -21.22
N SER A 76 -12.71 -0.91 -20.43
CA SER A 76 -12.05 -2.19 -20.73
C SER A 76 -12.88 -3.41 -20.33
N GLY A 77 -13.82 -3.24 -19.38
CA GLY A 77 -14.56 -4.36 -18.80
C GLY A 77 -13.70 -5.28 -17.93
N CYS A 78 -12.50 -4.85 -17.53
CA CYS A 78 -11.66 -5.67 -16.67
C CYS A 78 -12.32 -5.89 -15.30
N TYR A 79 -12.11 -7.09 -14.75
CA TYR A 79 -12.69 -7.54 -13.48
C TYR A 79 -14.22 -7.73 -13.46
N ARG A 80 -14.87 -7.75 -14.64
CA ARG A 80 -16.19 -8.37 -14.82
C ARG A 80 -16.07 -9.84 -15.14
#